data_AF-A0A3P2EHI7-F1
#
_entry.id   AF-A0A3P2EHI7-F1
#
_cell.length_a   1.000
_cell.length_b   1.000
_cell.length_c   1.000
_cell.angle_alpha   90.00
_cell.angle_beta   90.00
_cell.angle_gamma   90.00
#
_symmetry.space_group_name_H-M   'P 1'
#
loop_
_entity.id
_entity.type
_entity.pdbx_description
1 polymer ?
#
loop_
_entity_poly.entity_id
_entity_poly.type
_entity_poly.pdbx_seq_one_letter_code
_entity_poly.pdbx_strand_id
1 'polypeptide(L)'
;MSSIQLCAAHQATSGFDGDAIAQYMRTDFITLQEHLSVHEAREHFISQLASDDIPGQVFVVAGKKLRGSLSVKSYSETDINQSIRHLMDSCLFRVKPDDERQQVIAELSERGLDRPRRR
;
A
#
# COMPACT_ATOMS: atom_id res chain seq x y z
N MET A 1 -22.03 22.44 -15.85
CA MET A 1 -22.22 21.50 -14.72
C MET A 1 -21.13 20.46 -14.84
N SER A 2 -20.18 20.46 -13.90
CA SER A 2 -18.92 19.71 -14.01
C SER A 2 -19.16 18.24 -13.68
N SER A 3 -19.03 17.36 -14.67
CA SER A 3 -19.12 15.91 -14.50
C SER A 3 -17.84 15.40 -13.84
N ILE A 4 -17.92 15.03 -12.56
CA ILE A 4 -16.90 14.17 -11.96
C ILE A 4 -17.10 12.78 -12.58
N GLN A 5 -16.31 12.46 -13.59
CA GLN A 5 -16.15 11.08 -14.04
C GLN A 5 -15.48 10.31 -12.89
N LEU A 6 -16.29 9.60 -12.10
CA LEU A 6 -15.79 8.54 -11.24
C LEU A 6 -15.08 7.53 -12.14
N CYS A 7 -13.76 7.44 -12.02
CA CYS A 7 -12.96 6.42 -12.68
C CYS A 7 -13.54 5.05 -12.30
N ALA A 8 -14.11 4.36 -13.29
CA ALA A 8 -14.49 2.98 -13.19
C ALA A 8 -13.23 2.12 -13.16
N ALA A 9 -12.83 1.68 -11.97
CA ALA A 9 -11.84 0.62 -11.79
C ALA A 9 -12.21 -0.21 -10.56
N HIS A 10 -13.36 -0.88 -10.59
CA HIS A 10 -13.69 -1.93 -9.63
C HIS A 10 -14.12 -3.17 -10.40
N GLN A 11 -13.17 -4.10 -10.60
CA GLN A 11 -13.55 -5.49 -10.83
C GLN A 11 -14.09 -6.01 -9.50
N ALA A 12 -15.41 -6.14 -9.42
CA ALA A 12 -16.09 -6.67 -8.24
C ALA A 12 -15.52 -8.06 -7.91
N THR A 13 -14.95 -8.20 -6.72
CA THR A 13 -14.56 -9.50 -6.17
C THR A 13 -15.86 -10.24 -5.82
N SER A 14 -16.24 -11.24 -6.63
CA SER A 14 -17.56 -11.88 -6.68
C SER A 14 -17.91 -12.77 -5.47
N GLY A 15 -17.31 -12.53 -4.29
CA GLY A 15 -17.49 -13.31 -3.07
C GLY A 15 -17.72 -12.51 -1.79
N PHE A 16 -17.77 -11.18 -1.85
CA PHE A 16 -17.94 -10.32 -0.68
C PHE A 16 -19.14 -9.39 -0.84
N ASP A 17 -19.83 -9.11 0.27
CA ASP A 17 -20.98 -8.21 0.31
C ASP A 17 -20.61 -6.81 -0.22
N GLY A 18 -21.59 -6.08 -0.77
CA GLY A 18 -21.40 -4.81 -1.50
C GLY A 18 -20.58 -3.75 -0.75
N ASP A 19 -20.65 -3.77 0.57
CA ASP A 19 -20.01 -2.80 1.46
C ASP A 19 -18.72 -3.31 2.12
N ALA A 20 -18.30 -4.55 1.83
CA ALA A 20 -17.06 -5.11 2.33
C ALA A 20 -15.85 -4.40 1.72
N ILE A 21 -14.86 -4.06 2.54
CA ILE A 21 -13.66 -3.37 2.07
C ILE A 21 -12.85 -4.21 1.05
N ALA A 22 -13.05 -5.54 1.03
CA ALA A 22 -12.50 -6.44 0.02
C ALA A 22 -12.78 -6.00 -1.42
N GLN A 23 -13.92 -5.34 -1.67
CA GLN A 23 -14.26 -4.83 -3.00
C GLN A 23 -13.38 -3.67 -3.44
N TYR A 24 -12.79 -2.93 -2.48
CA TYR A 24 -11.91 -1.78 -2.71
C TYR A 24 -10.42 -2.16 -2.58
N MET A 25 -10.11 -3.40 -2.21
CA MET A 25 -8.74 -3.88 -2.10
C MET A 25 -8.17 -4.20 -3.48
N ARG A 26 -7.01 -3.62 -3.78
CA ARG A 26 -6.18 -4.01 -4.92
C ARG A 26 -5.26 -5.16 -4.54
N THR A 27 -5.08 -6.10 -5.45
CA THR A 27 -4.15 -7.24 -5.29
C THR A 27 -2.81 -7.05 -6.00
N ASP A 28 -2.67 -5.99 -6.80
CA ASP A 28 -1.49 -5.65 -7.58
C ASP A 28 -0.46 -4.82 -6.79
N PHE A 29 -0.39 -5.03 -5.48
CA PHE A 29 0.57 -4.36 -4.61
C PHE A 29 1.97 -4.99 -4.72
N ILE A 30 3.00 -4.15 -4.65
CA ILE A 30 4.39 -4.61 -4.65
C ILE A 30 4.84 -4.94 -3.23
N THR A 31 5.48 -6.10 -3.06
CA THR A 31 6.08 -6.53 -1.79
C THR A 31 7.59 -6.68 -1.90
N LEU A 32 8.29 -6.29 -0.85
CA LEU A 32 9.75 -6.36 -0.73
C LEU A 32 10.12 -7.07 0.57
N GLN A 33 11.21 -7.84 0.56
CA GLN A 33 11.63 -8.59 1.73
C GLN A 33 12.41 -7.71 2.72
N GLU A 34 12.16 -7.84 4.03
CA GLU A 34 12.78 -6.98 5.06
C GLU A 34 14.30 -7.08 5.16
N HIS A 35 14.90 -8.15 4.61
CA HIS A 35 16.35 -8.39 4.63
C HIS A 35 17.07 -7.72 3.46
N LEU A 36 16.36 -7.13 2.50
CA LEU A 36 16.96 -6.48 1.34
C LEU A 36 17.58 -5.14 1.71
N SER A 37 18.65 -4.80 1.00
CA SER A 37 19.20 -3.44 0.93
C SER A 37 18.31 -2.54 0.07
N VAL A 38 18.47 -1.22 0.19
CA VAL A 38 17.78 -0.23 -0.66
C VAL A 38 18.10 -0.47 -2.14
N HIS A 39 19.33 -0.88 -2.48
CA HIS A 39 19.71 -1.27 -3.83
C HIS A 39 18.87 -2.43 -4.34
N GLU A 40 18.87 -3.56 -3.63
CA GLU A 40 18.13 -4.76 -4.05
C GLU A 40 16.62 -4.50 -4.06
N ALA A 41 16.12 -3.76 -3.08
CA ALA A 41 14.72 -3.36 -3.03
C ALA A 41 14.28 -2.58 -4.28
N ARG A 42 15.14 -1.70 -4.82
CA ARG A 42 14.88 -0.97 -6.07
C ARG A 42 14.85 -1.91 -7.27
N GLU A 43 15.81 -2.82 -7.39
CA GLU A 43 15.84 -3.81 -8.47
C GLU A 43 14.61 -4.74 -8.41
N HIS A 44 14.25 -5.21 -7.21
CA HIS A 44 13.04 -5.99 -6.96
C HIS A 44 11.75 -5.22 -7.23
N PHE A 45 11.77 -3.91 -7.02
CA PHE A 45 10.65 -3.03 -7.33
C PHE A 45 10.49 -2.85 -8.85
N ILE A 46 11.58 -2.54 -9.56
CA ILE A 46 11.59 -2.37 -11.02
C ILE A 46 11.20 -3.67 -11.73
N SER A 47 11.66 -4.82 -11.25
CA SER A 47 11.26 -6.12 -11.82
C SER A 47 9.80 -6.50 -11.56
N GLN A 48 9.16 -5.95 -10.53
CA GLN A 48 7.73 -6.16 -10.23
C GLN A 48 6.83 -5.08 -10.85
N LEU A 49 7.39 -3.98 -11.36
CA LEU A 49 6.64 -2.95 -12.07
C LEU A 49 6.07 -3.53 -13.37
N ALA A 50 4.78 -3.83 -13.37
CA ALA A 50 4.07 -4.39 -14.51
C ALA A 50 3.68 -3.34 -15.57
N SER A 51 3.71 -2.04 -15.21
CA SER A 51 3.34 -0.93 -16.09
C SER A 51 3.99 0.37 -15.61
N ASP A 52 3.80 1.47 -16.36
CA ASP A 52 4.27 2.82 -16.00
C ASP A 52 3.58 3.40 -14.74
N ASP A 53 2.68 2.64 -14.10
CA ASP A 53 2.06 3.02 -12.84
C ASP A 53 3.00 2.71 -11.66
N ILE A 54 3.71 3.74 -11.21
CA ILE A 54 4.63 3.67 -10.07
C ILE A 54 3.81 3.79 -8.77
N PRO A 55 3.64 2.72 -7.97
CA PRO A 55 2.89 2.82 -6.74
C PRO A 55 3.60 3.77 -5.76
N GLY A 56 2.85 4.62 -5.06
CA GLY A 56 3.44 5.55 -4.09
C GLY A 56 3.97 4.88 -2.80
N GLN A 57 3.55 3.62 -2.56
CA GLN A 57 3.83 2.86 -1.35
C GLN A 57 4.12 1.39 -1.70
N VAL A 58 5.11 0.82 -1.04
CA VAL A 58 5.49 -0.59 -1.13
C VAL A 58 5.39 -1.24 0.23
N PHE A 59 5.06 -2.52 0.27
CA PHE A 59 4.91 -3.25 1.52
C PHE A 59 6.15 -4.09 1.81
N VAL A 60 6.62 -4.01 3.05
CA VAL A 60 7.76 -4.81 3.51
C VAL A 60 7.23 -6.05 4.22
N VAL A 61 7.64 -7.22 3.75
CA VAL A 61 7.23 -8.51 4.28
C VAL A 61 8.44 -9.32 4.76
N ALA A 62 8.20 -10.21 5.71
CA ALA A 62 9.14 -11.22 6.16
C ALA A 62 8.48 -12.59 5.95
N GLY A 63 8.75 -13.21 4.81
CA GLY A 63 8.01 -14.39 4.37
C GLY A 63 6.53 -14.06 4.16
N LYS A 64 5.64 -14.61 4.99
CA LYS A 64 4.17 -14.39 4.91
C LYS A 64 3.66 -13.28 5.84
N LYS A 65 4.54 -12.63 6.61
CA LYS A 65 4.15 -11.60 7.57
C LYS A 65 4.45 -10.22 7.02
N LEU A 66 3.42 -9.38 6.92
CA LEU A 66 3.60 -7.95 6.70
C LEU A 66 4.32 -7.35 7.92
N ARG A 67 5.42 -6.62 7.67
CA ARG A 67 6.26 -5.99 8.69
C ARG A 67 6.04 -4.49 8.75
N GLY A 68 6.01 -3.86 7.59
CA GLY A 68 5.91 -2.42 7.48
C GLY A 68 5.51 -1.99 6.09
N SER A 69 5.47 -0.69 5.88
CA SER A 69 5.32 -0.08 4.57
C SER A 69 6.39 0.97 4.36
N LEU A 70 6.75 1.19 3.12
CA LEU A 70 7.74 2.17 2.70
C LEU A 70 7.13 3.05 1.63
N SER A 71 7.37 4.34 1.70
CA SER A 71 7.04 5.21 0.57
C SER A 71 8.14 5.06 -0.49
N VAL A 72 7.76 4.99 -1.76
CA VAL A 72 8.73 4.94 -2.85
C VAL A 72 9.67 6.13 -2.82
N LYS A 73 9.16 7.30 -2.46
CA LYS A 73 9.98 8.51 -2.28
C LYS A 73 11.04 8.34 -1.18
N SER A 74 10.67 7.79 -0.03
CA SER A 74 11.58 7.72 1.13
C SER A 74 12.77 6.79 0.90
N TYR A 75 12.57 5.62 0.28
CA TYR A 75 13.71 4.74 -0.02
C TYR A 75 14.47 5.14 -1.30
N SER A 76 13.87 5.94 -2.20
CA SER A 76 14.55 6.49 -3.39
C SER A 76 15.56 7.58 -3.04
N GLU A 77 15.32 8.35 -1.98
CA GLU A 77 16.24 9.39 -1.49
C GLU A 77 17.32 8.87 -0.52
N THR A 78 17.21 7.61 -0.07
CA THR A 78 18.15 7.02 0.89
C THR A 78 19.34 6.34 0.19
N ASP A 79 20.48 6.26 0.90
CA ASP A 79 21.67 5.51 0.49
C ASP A 79 21.34 4.05 0.15
N ILE A 80 21.90 3.58 -0.98
CA ILE A 80 21.69 2.25 -1.55
C ILE A 80 22.19 1.12 -0.66
N ASN A 81 23.16 1.38 0.22
CA ASN A 81 23.75 0.37 1.11
C ASN A 81 22.98 0.18 2.42
N GLN A 82 21.99 1.03 2.70
CA GLN A 82 21.18 0.89 3.90
C GLN A 82 20.14 -0.23 3.75
N SER A 83 19.77 -0.86 4.86
CA SER A 83 18.67 -1.83 4.87
C SER A 83 17.33 -1.12 4.89
N ILE A 84 16.39 -1.61 4.09
CA ILE A 84 15.02 -1.07 4.05
C ILE A 84 14.29 -1.22 5.39
N ARG A 85 14.77 -2.12 6.26
CA ARG A 85 14.23 -2.35 7.60
C ARG A 85 14.26 -1.11 8.50
N HIS A 86 15.28 -0.27 8.37
CA HIS A 86 15.40 0.95 9.17
C HIS A 86 14.53 2.10 8.65
N LEU A 87 14.15 2.01 7.38
CA LEU A 87 13.35 3.02 6.71
C LEU A 87 11.85 2.72 6.80
N MET A 88 11.47 1.46 7.02
CA MET A 88 10.07 1.06 6.99
C MET A 88 9.28 1.65 8.14
N ASP A 89 8.08 2.14 7.82
CA ASP A 89 7.10 2.51 8.82
C ASP A 89 6.40 1.24 9.29
N SER A 90 6.55 0.94 10.58
CA SER A 90 5.91 -0.21 11.24
C SER A 90 4.47 0.11 11.68
N CYS A 91 4.06 1.38 11.62
CA CYS A 91 2.72 1.82 11.97
C CYS A 91 1.74 1.48 10.83
N LEU A 92 1.29 0.23 10.83
CA LEU A 92 0.37 -0.29 9.84
C LEU A 92 -1.06 -0.27 10.34
N PHE A 93 -1.94 0.36 9.58
CA PHE A 93 -3.37 0.14 9.70
C PHE A 93 -3.75 -1.10 8.88
N ARG A 94 -4.44 -2.05 9.50
CA ARG A 94 -4.88 -3.29 8.86
C ARG A 94 -6.36 -3.45 9.04
N VAL A 95 -7.02 -3.81 7.95
CA VAL A 95 -8.44 -4.12 7.91
C VAL A 95 -8.60 -5.52 7.35
N LYS A 96 -9.62 -6.21 7.83
CA LYS A 96 -10.02 -7.49 7.27
C LYS A 96 -10.84 -7.23 6.01
N PRO A 97 -10.80 -8.14 5.02
CA PRO A 97 -11.63 -8.02 3.82
C PRO A 97 -13.13 -7.93 4.16
N ASP A 98 -13.57 -8.59 5.23
CA ASP A 98 -14.96 -8.60 5.70
C ASP A 98 -15.37 -7.32 6.44
N ASP A 99 -14.43 -6.43 6.78
CA ASP A 99 -14.76 -5.20 7.49
C ASP A 99 -15.58 -4.28 6.57
N GLU A 100 -16.65 -3.71 7.12
CA GLU A 100 -17.50 -2.78 6.37
C GLU A 100 -16.76 -1.46 6.12
N ARG A 101 -16.96 -0.91 4.93
CA ARG A 101 -16.40 0.37 4.51
C ARG A 101 -16.62 1.49 5.54
N GLN A 102 -17.82 1.59 6.12
CA GLN A 102 -18.16 2.66 7.08
C GLN A 102 -17.31 2.57 8.35
N GLN A 103 -17.14 1.36 8.89
CA GLN A 103 -16.31 1.12 10.06
C GLN A 103 -14.84 1.43 9.78
N VAL A 104 -14.33 0.99 8.63
CA VAL A 104 -12.96 1.27 8.19
C VAL A 104 -12.71 2.79 8.04
N ILE A 105 -13.65 3.53 7.46
CA ILE A 105 -13.55 4.99 7.33
C ILE A 105 -13.54 5.67 8.71
N ALA A 106 -14.40 5.24 9.62
CA ALA A 106 -14.43 5.76 10.99
C ALA A 106 -13.08 5.55 11.69
N GLU A 107 -12.52 4.35 11.62
CA GLU A 107 -11.20 4.04 12.20
C GLU A 107 -10.05 4.82 11.54
N LEU A 108 -10.10 5.01 10.22
CA LEU A 108 -9.11 5.83 9.49
C LEU A 108 -9.16 7.29 9.92
N SER A 109 -10.36 7.83 10.11
CA SER A 109 -10.60 9.19 10.58
C SER A 109 -10.11 9.40 12.01
N GLU A 110 -10.44 8.47 12.91
CA GLU A 110 -9.97 8.49 14.31
C GLU A 110 -8.45 8.45 14.42
N ARG A 111 -7.78 7.66 13.57
CA ARG A 111 -6.32 7.56 13.53
C ARG A 111 -5.66 8.70 12.75
N GLY A 112 -6.43 9.62 12.16
CA GLY A 112 -5.93 10.73 11.35
C GLY A 112 -5.25 10.29 10.05
N LEU A 113 -5.49 9.06 9.60
CA LEU A 113 -4.94 8.46 8.38
C LEU A 113 -5.78 8.75 7.14
N ASP A 114 -6.98 9.31 7.33
CA ASP A 114 -7.90 9.73 6.26
C ASP A 114 -7.34 10.86 5.38
N ARG A 115 -6.42 11.67 5.92
CA ARG A 115 -5.79 12.75 5.14
C ARG A 115 -4.49 12.27 4.51
N PRO A 116 -4.27 12.49 3.20
CA PRO A 116 -2.93 12.37 2.65
C PRO A 116 -2.03 13.28 3.46
N ARG A 117 -0.94 12.74 4.02
CA ARG A 117 0.07 13.53 4.73
C ARG A 117 0.52 14.64 3.78
N ARG A 118 -0.06 15.84 3.92
CA ARG A 118 0.43 17.05 3.28
C ARG A 118 1.79 17.31 3.94
N ARG A 119 2.85 16.90 3.25
CA ARG A 119 4.17 17.50 3.43
C ARG A 119 4.13 18.89 2.83
#